data_AF-A0A157T0T4-F1
#
_entry.id   AF-A0A157T0T4-F1
#
_cell.length_a   1.000
_cell.length_b   1.000
_cell.length_c   1.000
_cell.angle_alpha   90.00
_cell.angle_beta   90.00
_cell.angle_gamma   90.00
#
_symmetry.space_group_name_H-M   'P 1'
#
loop_
_entity.id
_entity.type
_entity.pdbx_description
1 polymer ?
#
loop_
_entity_poly.entity_id
_entity_poly.type
_entity_poly.pdbx_seq_one_letter_code
_entity_poly.pdbx_strand_id
1 'polypeptide(L)'
;MPSVSIWLSPKTYKYVEELANFLTKKPNRLIKEIIENKIVITENIESYYNVVKGLYKWYYYQGEILDNEKYIRRVLKRKNAEAILNIINLHDDIRVVFKTLGVLMLIVSLKSYAKIPEENFSTLKLIKYDLMEEVKRIRIYSLPLLYSKILWLRCVEKIRELSILKTKDWEKLAFTAAIYAVTILGEETPDSVYSHYNLKEFEKEWSELIKSSIKIMTEEENIIPRCTLCKNIVNGSRCSCGNSEIFYDDLNI
;
A
#
# COMPACT_ATOMS: atom_id res chain seq x y z
N MET A 1 -5.95 -7.81 -36.79
CA MET A 1 -5.18 -7.70 -35.54
C MET A 1 -4.03 -8.70 -35.61
N PRO A 2 -2.81 -8.35 -35.18
CA PRO A 2 -1.73 -9.33 -35.07
C PRO A 2 -2.14 -10.45 -34.11
N SER A 3 -1.78 -11.68 -34.44
CA SER A 3 -1.95 -12.84 -33.56
C SER A 3 -0.62 -13.11 -32.85
N VAL A 4 -0.68 -13.45 -31.56
CA VAL A 4 0.49 -13.76 -30.75
C VAL A 4 0.37 -15.19 -30.28
N SER A 5 1.43 -15.99 -30.46
CA SER A 5 1.50 -17.34 -29.90
C SER A 5 1.97 -17.26 -28.46
N ILE A 6 1.15 -17.77 -27.53
CA ILE A 6 1.46 -17.80 -26.11
C ILE A 6 1.70 -19.26 -25.72
N TRP A 7 2.86 -19.51 -25.13
CA TRP A 7 3.13 -20.83 -24.57
C TRP A 7 2.57 -20.94 -23.15
N LEU A 8 1.76 -21.96 -22.90
CA LEU A 8 1.26 -22.33 -21.58
C LEU A 8 1.63 -23.79 -21.33
N SER A 9 1.99 -24.11 -20.07
CA SER A 9 2.20 -25.51 -19.71
C SER A 9 0.89 -26.31 -19.89
N PRO A 10 0.94 -27.61 -20.22
CA PRO A 10 -0.28 -28.42 -20.39
C PRO A 10 -1.19 -28.39 -19.16
N LYS A 11 -0.61 -28.36 -17.96
CA LYS A 11 -1.34 -28.25 -16.69
C LYS A 11 -2.06 -26.91 -16.58
N THR A 12 -1.37 -25.81 -16.90
CA THR A 12 -1.94 -24.46 -16.85
C THR A 12 -3.06 -24.30 -17.89
N TYR A 13 -2.87 -24.83 -19.10
CA TYR A 13 -3.90 -24.76 -20.15
C TYR A 13 -5.18 -25.49 -19.74
N LYS A 14 -5.05 -26.68 -19.13
CA LYS A 14 -6.19 -27.44 -18.62
C LYS A 14 -7.02 -26.65 -17.60
N TYR A 15 -6.38 -25.94 -16.66
CA TYR A 15 -7.11 -25.07 -15.74
C TYR A 15 -7.84 -23.92 -16.43
N VAL A 16 -7.25 -23.36 -17.48
CA VAL A 16 -7.90 -22.32 -18.29
C VAL A 16 -9.12 -22.88 -19.03
N GLU A 17 -9.04 -24.11 -19.56
CA GLU A 17 -10.19 -24.78 -20.20
C GLU A 17 -11.33 -25.03 -19.21
N GLU A 18 -11.02 -25.55 -18.03
CA GLU A 18 -12.01 -25.80 -16.97
C GLU A 18 -12.69 -24.49 -16.53
N LEU A 19 -11.92 -23.43 -16.30
CA LEU A 19 -12.44 -22.12 -15.92
C LEU A 19 -13.26 -21.48 -17.05
N ALA A 20 -12.83 -21.61 -18.31
CA ALA A 20 -13.56 -21.10 -19.46
C ALA A 20 -14.91 -21.80 -19.62
N ASN A 21 -14.95 -23.13 -19.45
CA ASN A 21 -16.19 -23.89 -19.46
C ASN A 21 -17.15 -23.46 -18.34
N PHE A 22 -16.63 -23.29 -17.12
CA PHE A 22 -17.42 -22.80 -15.98
C PHE A 22 -18.04 -21.41 -16.25
N LEU A 23 -17.27 -20.51 -16.85
CA LEU A 23 -17.71 -19.16 -17.20
C LEU A 23 -18.46 -19.09 -18.53
N THR A 24 -18.75 -20.21 -19.20
CA THR A 24 -19.37 -20.28 -20.53
C THR A 24 -18.66 -19.43 -21.59
N LYS A 25 -17.31 -19.42 -21.56
CA LYS A 25 -16.43 -18.68 -22.48
C LYS A 25 -15.51 -19.63 -23.24
N LYS A 26 -14.95 -19.17 -24.36
CA LYS A 26 -13.86 -19.87 -25.06
C LYS A 26 -12.53 -19.62 -24.33
N PRO A 27 -11.61 -20.61 -24.22
CA PRO A 27 -10.31 -20.44 -23.57
C PRO A 27 -9.53 -19.22 -24.10
N ASN A 28 -9.46 -19.03 -25.41
CA ASN A 28 -8.75 -17.90 -26.02
C ASN A 28 -9.37 -16.53 -25.65
N ARG A 29 -10.69 -16.48 -25.49
CA ARG A 29 -11.40 -15.26 -25.07
C ARG A 29 -11.14 -14.96 -23.60
N LEU A 30 -11.13 -15.99 -22.75
CA LEU A 30 -10.77 -15.87 -21.34
C LEU A 30 -9.30 -15.44 -21.17
N ILE A 31 -8.36 -16.04 -21.91
CA ILE A 31 -6.95 -15.64 -21.92
C ILE A 31 -6.82 -14.18 -22.35
N LYS A 32 -7.51 -13.78 -23.42
CA LYS A 32 -7.52 -12.40 -23.88
C LYS A 32 -8.04 -11.44 -22.79
N GLU A 33 -9.16 -11.74 -22.15
CA GLU A 33 -9.72 -10.91 -21.08
C GLU A 33 -8.78 -10.84 -19.86
N ILE A 34 -8.16 -11.96 -19.46
CA ILE A 34 -7.15 -11.99 -18.39
C ILE A 34 -5.96 -11.10 -18.74
N ILE A 35 -5.48 -11.18 -19.99
CA ILE A 35 -4.36 -10.38 -20.47
C ILE A 35 -4.76 -8.90 -20.54
N GLU A 36 -5.91 -8.55 -21.11
CA GLU A 36 -6.40 -7.18 -21.19
C GLU A 36 -6.59 -6.56 -19.81
N ASN A 37 -7.18 -7.29 -18.87
CA ASN A 37 -7.30 -6.86 -17.47
C ASN A 37 -5.93 -6.63 -16.83
N LYS A 38 -4.92 -7.46 -17.13
CA LYS A 38 -3.56 -7.23 -16.63
C LYS A 38 -2.83 -6.10 -17.36
N ILE A 39 -3.05 -5.92 -18.66
CA ILE A 39 -2.40 -4.89 -19.51
C ILE A 39 -2.88 -3.48 -19.14
N VAL A 40 -4.17 -3.27 -18.87
CA VAL A 40 -4.69 -1.97 -18.40
C VAL A 40 -3.99 -1.55 -17.10
N ILE A 41 -3.66 -2.49 -16.24
CA ILE A 41 -2.87 -2.23 -15.03
C ILE A 41 -1.39 -1.96 -15.38
N THR A 42 -0.89 -2.50 -16.49
CA THR A 42 0.50 -2.34 -16.96
C THR A 42 0.76 -0.96 -17.58
N GLU A 43 -0.20 -0.32 -18.25
CA GLU A 43 -0.02 1.03 -18.83
C GLU A 43 0.30 2.09 -17.75
N ASN A 44 -0.27 1.93 -16.55
CA ASN A 44 0.03 2.80 -15.40
C ASN A 44 1.17 2.31 -14.52
N ILE A 45 1.68 1.08 -14.72
CA ILE A 45 2.66 0.48 -13.83
C ILE A 45 4.01 1.20 -13.87
N GLU A 46 4.40 1.75 -15.01
CA GLU A 46 5.65 2.49 -15.14
C GLU A 46 5.58 3.81 -14.37
N SER A 47 4.43 4.50 -14.47
CA SER A 47 4.15 5.70 -13.68
C SER A 47 4.18 5.40 -12.17
N TYR A 48 3.47 4.36 -11.73
CA TYR A 48 3.48 3.92 -10.33
C TYR A 48 4.87 3.50 -9.87
N TYR A 49 5.62 2.77 -10.70
CA TYR A 49 6.97 2.34 -10.37
C TYR A 49 7.91 3.53 -10.25
N ASN A 50 7.79 4.56 -11.08
CA ASN A 50 8.60 5.78 -10.95
C ASN A 50 8.35 6.49 -9.61
N VAL A 51 7.09 6.56 -9.17
CA VAL A 51 6.73 7.08 -7.84
C VAL A 51 7.34 6.22 -6.74
N VAL A 52 7.11 4.90 -6.79
CA VAL A 52 7.61 3.93 -5.78
C VAL A 52 9.13 3.92 -5.71
N LYS A 53 9.82 3.98 -6.85
CA LYS A 53 11.29 4.04 -6.92
C LYS A 53 11.82 5.32 -6.31
N GLY A 54 11.20 6.47 -6.62
CA GLY A 54 11.56 7.75 -6.02
C GLY A 54 11.36 7.74 -4.50
N LEU A 55 10.23 7.20 -4.04
CA LEU A 55 9.90 7.10 -2.63
C LEU A 55 10.80 6.10 -1.89
N TYR A 56 11.14 4.96 -2.50
CA TYR A 56 12.10 4.01 -1.94
C TYR A 56 13.49 4.62 -1.80
N LYS A 57 13.91 5.41 -2.78
CA LYS A 57 15.16 6.16 -2.69
C LYS A 57 15.15 7.15 -1.52
N TRP A 58 14.04 7.88 -1.35
CA TRP A 58 13.86 8.72 -0.16
C TRP A 58 13.91 7.91 1.14
N TYR A 59 13.23 6.77 1.21
CA TYR A 59 13.28 5.87 2.38
C TYR A 59 14.72 5.48 2.73
N TYR A 60 15.47 4.99 1.74
CA TYR A 60 16.84 4.54 1.90
C TYR A 60 17.78 5.63 2.41
N TYR A 61 17.62 6.87 1.93
CA TYR A 61 18.54 7.96 2.28
C TYR A 61 18.10 8.83 3.45
N GLN A 62 16.82 8.82 3.83
CA GLN A 62 16.26 9.74 4.83
C GLN A 62 15.09 9.13 5.61
N GLY A 63 14.17 8.43 4.93
CA GLY A 63 12.92 7.99 5.55
C GLY A 63 13.08 7.01 6.71
N GLU A 64 14.13 6.17 6.71
CA GLU A 64 14.35 5.22 7.80
C GLU A 64 14.62 5.90 9.16
N ILE A 65 15.37 7.00 9.14
CA ILE A 65 15.78 7.76 10.33
C ILE A 65 14.79 8.85 10.73
N LEU A 66 13.73 9.07 9.94
CA LEU A 66 12.69 10.03 10.27
C LEU A 66 11.78 9.52 11.38
N ASP A 67 11.21 10.48 12.09
CA ASP A 67 10.11 10.24 13.03
C ASP A 67 9.02 9.38 12.40
N ASN A 68 8.42 8.52 13.22
CA ASN A 68 7.46 7.53 12.74
C ASN A 68 6.23 8.17 12.09
N GLU A 69 5.66 9.21 12.71
CA GLU A 69 4.49 9.91 12.17
C GLU A 69 4.84 10.58 10.84
N LYS A 70 5.99 11.25 10.77
CA LYS A 70 6.51 11.87 9.56
C LYS A 70 6.61 10.89 8.39
N TYR A 71 7.22 9.72 8.64
CA TYR A 71 7.34 8.69 7.61
C TYR A 71 5.96 8.21 7.14
N ILE A 72 5.06 7.89 8.08
CA ILE A 72 3.74 7.36 7.77
C ILE A 72 2.95 8.36 6.95
N ARG A 73 2.91 9.63 7.36
CA ARG A 73 2.20 10.69 6.63
C ARG A 73 2.66 10.79 5.18
N ARG A 74 3.98 10.70 4.93
CA ARG A 74 4.49 10.72 3.55
C ARG A 74 3.97 9.56 2.72
N VAL A 75 4.06 8.35 3.27
CA VAL A 75 3.61 7.13 2.59
C VAL A 75 2.11 7.19 2.31
N LEU A 76 1.31 7.75 3.23
CA LEU A 76 -0.14 7.85 3.13
C LEU A 76 -0.67 9.00 2.27
N LYS A 77 0.20 9.84 1.69
CA LYS A 77 -0.24 10.79 0.67
C LYS A 77 -0.78 10.03 -0.54
N ARG A 78 -1.86 10.55 -1.14
CA ARG A 78 -2.65 9.82 -2.14
C ARG A 78 -1.82 9.19 -3.25
N LYS A 79 -1.01 9.99 -3.93
CA LYS A 79 -0.13 9.55 -5.01
C LYS A 79 0.79 8.40 -4.59
N ASN A 80 1.33 8.46 -3.37
CA ASN A 80 2.30 7.51 -2.85
C ASN A 80 1.63 6.18 -2.48
N ALA A 81 0.56 6.24 -1.68
CA ALA A 81 -0.19 5.06 -1.27
C ALA A 81 -0.82 4.33 -2.46
N GLU A 82 -1.42 5.08 -3.40
CA GLU A 82 -1.99 4.51 -4.62
C GLU A 82 -0.93 3.80 -5.46
N ALA A 83 0.22 4.42 -5.70
CA ALA A 83 1.29 3.80 -6.48
C ALA A 83 1.82 2.52 -5.83
N ILE A 84 2.05 2.53 -4.51
CA ILE A 84 2.50 1.37 -3.75
C ILE A 84 1.48 0.23 -3.84
N LEU A 85 0.22 0.52 -3.53
CA LEU A 85 -0.83 -0.50 -3.42
C LEU A 85 -1.29 -1.04 -4.77
N ASN A 86 -1.28 -0.22 -5.84
CA ASN A 86 -1.57 -0.73 -7.18
C ASN A 86 -0.49 -1.69 -7.69
N ILE A 87 0.78 -1.45 -7.36
CA ILE A 87 1.85 -2.43 -7.65
C ILE A 87 1.63 -3.71 -6.84
N ILE A 88 1.22 -3.61 -5.57
CA ILE A 88 0.87 -4.79 -4.75
C ILE A 88 -0.34 -5.54 -5.32
N ASN A 89 -1.35 -4.82 -5.83
CA ASN A 89 -2.60 -5.41 -6.35
C ASN A 89 -2.37 -6.38 -7.53
N LEU A 90 -1.24 -6.25 -8.22
CA LEU A 90 -0.84 -7.16 -9.31
C LEU A 90 -0.38 -8.55 -8.85
N HIS A 91 -0.16 -8.73 -7.55
CA HIS A 91 0.44 -9.93 -6.96
C HIS A 91 -0.49 -10.51 -5.90
N ASP A 92 -1.30 -11.50 -6.31
CA ASP A 92 -2.39 -12.08 -5.51
C ASP A 92 -1.95 -12.56 -4.10
N ASP A 93 -0.78 -13.17 -4.01
CA ASP A 93 -0.21 -13.70 -2.77
C ASP A 93 0.01 -12.61 -1.72
N ILE A 94 0.66 -11.51 -2.11
CA ILE A 94 0.95 -10.39 -1.22
C ILE A 94 -0.29 -9.51 -1.04
N ARG A 95 -1.10 -9.34 -2.09
CA ARG A 95 -2.34 -8.58 -2.09
C ARG A 95 -3.29 -9.06 -0.99
N VAL A 96 -3.59 -10.36 -0.95
CA VAL A 96 -4.55 -10.92 0.01
C VAL A 96 -4.08 -10.70 1.44
N VAL A 97 -2.78 -10.89 1.70
CA VAL A 97 -2.23 -10.70 3.05
C VAL A 97 -2.27 -9.22 3.47
N PHE A 98 -1.87 -8.30 2.60
CA PHE A 98 -1.96 -6.87 2.92
C PHE A 98 -3.39 -6.35 3.03
N LYS A 99 -4.33 -6.86 2.22
CA LYS A 99 -5.75 -6.55 2.38
C LYS A 99 -6.24 -7.00 3.75
N THR A 100 -5.94 -8.24 4.13
CA THR A 100 -6.31 -8.80 5.44
C THR A 100 -5.70 -8.00 6.60
N LEU A 101 -4.43 -7.61 6.47
CA LEU A 101 -3.74 -6.74 7.43
C LEU A 101 -4.45 -5.39 7.54
N GLY A 102 -4.87 -4.82 6.41
CA GLY A 102 -5.69 -3.61 6.34
C GLY A 102 -7.01 -3.75 7.11
N VAL A 103 -7.75 -4.83 6.90
CA VAL A 103 -9.02 -5.09 7.64
C VAL A 103 -8.79 -5.15 9.15
N LEU A 104 -7.75 -5.87 9.59
CA LEU A 104 -7.42 -5.96 11.02
C LEU A 104 -7.02 -4.59 11.59
N MET A 105 -6.23 -3.82 10.85
CA MET A 105 -5.86 -2.46 11.23
C MET A 105 -7.08 -1.56 11.34
N LEU A 106 -8.02 -1.64 10.39
CA LEU A 106 -9.26 -0.87 10.36
C LEU A 106 -10.07 -1.09 11.64
N ILE A 107 -10.31 -2.36 11.99
CA ILE A 107 -11.09 -2.74 13.16
C ILE A 107 -10.39 -2.30 14.43
N VAL A 108 -9.08 -2.55 14.54
CA VAL A 108 -8.29 -2.18 15.73
C VAL A 108 -8.26 -0.66 15.92
N SER A 109 -8.06 0.12 14.84
CA SER A 109 -8.03 1.58 14.93
C SER A 109 -9.39 2.15 15.32
N LEU A 110 -10.47 1.61 14.74
CA LEU A 110 -11.83 2.08 15.01
C LEU A 110 -12.24 1.81 16.46
N LYS A 111 -12.01 0.58 16.94
CA LYS A 111 -12.31 0.19 18.34
C LYS A 111 -11.48 0.99 19.34
N SER A 112 -10.19 1.21 19.05
CA SER A 112 -9.32 2.05 19.90
C SER A 112 -9.81 3.50 19.95
N TYR A 113 -10.19 4.06 18.80
CA TYR A 113 -10.70 5.43 18.72
C TYR A 113 -12.03 5.60 19.47
N ALA A 114 -12.88 4.57 19.44
CA ALA A 114 -14.11 4.48 20.24
C ALA A 114 -13.86 4.20 21.73
N LYS A 115 -12.59 4.13 22.17
CA LYS A 115 -12.16 3.87 23.56
C LYS A 115 -12.62 2.52 24.10
N ILE A 116 -12.78 1.52 23.24
CA ILE A 116 -13.03 0.15 23.68
C ILE A 116 -11.76 -0.37 24.39
N PRO A 117 -11.88 -1.08 25.52
CA PRO A 117 -10.73 -1.69 26.20
C PRO A 117 -9.95 -2.64 25.29
N GLU A 118 -8.62 -2.54 25.34
CA GLU A 118 -7.72 -3.33 24.48
C GLU A 118 -7.87 -4.84 24.66
N GLU A 119 -8.20 -5.28 25.88
CA GLU A 119 -8.48 -6.68 26.23
C GLU A 119 -9.51 -7.31 25.28
N ASN A 120 -10.52 -6.53 24.88
CA ASN A 120 -11.63 -6.97 24.02
C ASN A 120 -11.23 -7.21 22.56
N PHE A 121 -10.01 -6.83 22.15
CA PHE A 121 -9.51 -7.04 20.79
C PHE A 121 -8.00 -7.37 20.73
N SER A 122 -7.43 -7.83 21.84
CA SER A 122 -6.03 -8.23 21.96
C SER A 122 -5.65 -9.32 20.96
N THR A 123 -6.52 -10.32 20.75
CA THR A 123 -6.33 -11.38 19.76
C THR A 123 -6.20 -10.85 18.34
N LEU A 124 -6.97 -9.81 17.97
CA LEU A 124 -6.86 -9.20 16.64
C LEU A 124 -5.49 -8.53 16.44
N LYS A 125 -4.94 -7.91 17.50
CA LYS A 125 -3.58 -7.35 17.44
C LYS A 125 -2.52 -8.42 17.25
N LEU A 126 -2.67 -9.58 17.90
CA LEU A 126 -1.73 -10.70 17.76
C LEU A 126 -1.75 -11.26 16.33
N ILE A 127 -2.94 -11.58 15.79
CA ILE A 127 -3.08 -12.06 14.40
C ILE A 127 -2.46 -11.06 13.41
N LYS A 128 -2.67 -9.76 13.65
CA LYS A 128 -2.08 -8.69 12.84
C LYS A 128 -0.55 -8.78 12.82
N TYR A 129 0.09 -9.00 13.97
CA TYR A 129 1.55 -9.10 14.07
C TYR A 129 2.10 -10.37 13.43
N ASP A 130 1.40 -11.49 13.57
CA ASP A 130 1.79 -12.75 12.92
C ASP A 130 1.77 -12.61 11.39
N LEU A 131 0.72 -11.99 10.84
CA LEU A 131 0.63 -11.72 9.41
C LEU A 131 1.75 -10.79 8.92
N MET A 132 2.17 -9.81 9.72
CA MET A 132 3.32 -8.96 9.35
C MET A 132 4.61 -9.77 9.21
N GLU A 133 4.85 -10.74 10.09
CA GLU A 133 6.03 -11.62 10.00
C GLU A 133 5.95 -12.58 8.80
N GLU A 134 4.76 -13.08 8.47
CA GLU A 134 4.57 -13.90 7.27
C GLU A 134 4.83 -13.09 5.99
N VAL A 135 4.35 -11.86 5.89
CA VAL A 135 4.64 -10.99 4.73
C VAL A 135 6.14 -10.81 4.54
N LYS A 136 6.92 -10.62 5.61
CA LYS A 136 8.38 -10.46 5.52
C LYS A 136 9.05 -11.62 4.79
N ARG A 137 8.57 -12.84 5.04
CA ARG A 137 9.14 -14.09 4.50
C ARG A 137 8.82 -14.34 3.03
N ILE A 138 7.79 -13.69 2.48
CA ILE A 138 7.44 -13.82 1.06
C ILE A 138 8.59 -13.31 0.19
N ARG A 139 9.18 -14.21 -0.61
CA ARG A 139 10.26 -13.88 -1.53
C ARG A 139 9.70 -13.12 -2.74
N ILE A 140 10.34 -12.00 -3.08
CA ILE A 140 9.97 -11.18 -4.22
C ILE A 140 11.13 -11.14 -5.20
N TYR A 141 10.80 -11.27 -6.47
CA TYR A 141 11.77 -11.25 -7.57
C TYR A 141 11.64 -10.01 -8.47
N SER A 142 10.56 -9.22 -8.34
CA SER A 142 10.38 -7.97 -9.07
C SER A 142 10.73 -6.76 -8.20
N LEU A 143 11.60 -5.87 -8.70
CA LEU A 143 11.98 -4.65 -7.99
C LEU A 143 10.80 -3.73 -7.63
N PRO A 144 9.81 -3.49 -8.53
CA PRO A 144 8.65 -2.67 -8.18
C PRO A 144 7.91 -3.21 -6.95
N LEU A 145 7.62 -4.51 -6.92
CA LEU A 145 6.92 -5.14 -5.81
C LEU A 145 7.78 -5.17 -4.55
N LEU A 146 9.09 -5.36 -4.67
CA LEU A 146 10.01 -5.37 -3.53
C LEU A 146 9.98 -4.02 -2.83
N TYR A 147 10.10 -2.92 -3.59
CA TYR A 147 10.05 -1.57 -3.06
C TYR A 147 8.70 -1.25 -2.45
N SER A 148 7.60 -1.59 -3.13
CA SER A 148 6.24 -1.41 -2.60
C SER A 148 6.03 -2.18 -1.30
N LYS A 149 6.43 -3.46 -1.23
CA LYS A 149 6.36 -4.26 -0.01
C LYS A 149 7.13 -3.60 1.12
N ILE A 150 8.38 -3.19 0.89
CA ILE A 150 9.22 -2.56 1.92
C ILE A 150 8.55 -1.28 2.44
N LEU A 151 8.15 -0.38 1.54
CA LEU A 151 7.56 0.91 1.91
C LEU A 151 6.26 0.73 2.71
N TRP A 152 5.36 -0.14 2.24
CA TRP A 152 4.08 -0.39 2.90
C TRP A 152 4.25 -1.12 4.23
N LEU A 153 5.09 -2.16 4.27
CA LEU A 153 5.34 -2.91 5.50
C LEU A 153 5.98 -2.02 6.57
N ARG A 154 6.98 -1.20 6.21
CA ARG A 154 7.56 -0.23 7.13
C ARG A 154 6.55 0.80 7.63
N CYS A 155 5.59 1.20 6.79
CA CYS A 155 4.50 2.07 7.22
C CYS A 155 3.66 1.40 8.32
N VAL A 156 3.28 0.14 8.12
CA VAL A 156 2.53 -0.63 9.12
C VAL A 156 3.34 -0.87 10.41
N GLU A 157 4.64 -1.13 10.30
CA GLU A 157 5.54 -1.28 11.45
C GLU A 157 5.63 0.00 12.29
N LYS A 158 5.84 1.15 11.65
CA LYS A 158 5.89 2.43 12.35
C LYS A 158 4.54 2.77 12.99
N ILE A 159 3.40 2.44 12.35
CA ILE A 159 2.07 2.56 12.97
C ILE A 159 1.95 1.66 14.21
N ARG A 160 2.47 0.43 14.14
CA ARG A 160 2.53 -0.47 15.30
C ARG A 160 3.34 0.14 16.44
N GLU A 161 4.49 0.73 16.16
CA GLU A 161 5.33 1.37 17.17
C GLU A 161 4.61 2.55 17.84
N LEU A 162 3.97 3.43 17.04
CA LEU A 162 3.12 4.51 17.56
C LEU A 162 1.97 4.00 18.44
N SER A 163 1.34 2.91 18.03
CA SER A 163 0.26 2.25 18.80
C SER A 163 0.74 1.70 20.14
N ILE A 164 1.91 1.04 20.18
CA ILE A 164 2.51 0.51 21.41
C ILE A 164 2.85 1.65 22.37
N LEU A 165 3.40 2.74 21.84
CA LEU A 165 3.74 3.94 22.60
C LEU A 165 2.53 4.80 22.97
N LYS A 166 1.33 4.45 22.49
CA LYS A 166 0.07 5.21 22.65
C LYS A 166 0.24 6.68 22.29
N THR A 167 1.01 6.96 21.25
CA THR A 167 1.21 8.34 20.78
C THR A 167 -0.10 8.92 20.29
N LYS A 168 -0.28 10.23 20.42
CA LYS A 168 -1.50 10.88 19.95
C LYS A 168 -1.75 10.58 18.45
N ASP A 169 -3.02 10.42 18.08
CA ASP A 169 -3.50 10.30 16.70
C ASP A 169 -3.03 9.07 15.90
N TRP A 170 -2.40 8.07 16.54
CA TRP A 170 -1.97 6.84 15.85
C TRP A 170 -3.15 6.09 15.21
N GLU A 171 -4.35 6.14 15.81
CA GLU A 171 -5.56 5.53 15.27
C GLU A 171 -5.95 6.14 13.92
N LYS A 172 -5.75 7.44 13.74
CA LYS A 172 -6.07 8.14 12.47
C LYS A 172 -5.13 7.68 11.37
N LEU A 173 -3.85 7.53 11.67
CA LEU A 173 -2.85 7.02 10.73
C LEU A 173 -3.12 5.54 10.39
N ALA A 174 -3.41 4.73 11.41
CA ALA A 174 -3.77 3.31 11.24
C ALA A 174 -5.03 3.14 10.39
N PHE A 175 -6.08 3.91 10.67
CA PHE A 175 -7.32 3.90 9.90
C PHE A 175 -7.09 4.33 8.45
N THR A 176 -6.30 5.37 8.22
CA THR A 176 -5.97 5.87 6.87
C THR A 176 -5.20 4.82 6.06
N ALA A 177 -4.19 4.18 6.66
CA ALA A 177 -3.47 3.08 6.02
C ALA A 177 -4.39 1.89 5.72
N ALA A 178 -5.23 1.54 6.69
CA ALA A 178 -6.17 0.44 6.59
C ALA A 178 -7.19 0.64 5.48
N ILE A 179 -7.83 1.82 5.43
CA ILE A 179 -8.86 2.09 4.43
C ILE A 179 -8.27 2.06 3.03
N TYR A 180 -7.06 2.61 2.81
CA TYR A 180 -6.35 2.49 1.54
C TYR A 180 -6.10 1.03 1.14
N ALA A 181 -5.58 0.22 2.05
CA ALA A 181 -5.29 -1.18 1.77
C ALA A 181 -6.57 -1.95 1.40
N VAL A 182 -7.65 -1.75 2.16
CA VAL A 182 -8.91 -2.47 1.90
C VAL A 182 -9.57 -2.00 0.60
N THR A 183 -9.61 -0.70 0.33
CA THR A 183 -10.27 -0.17 -0.88
C THR A 183 -9.49 -0.49 -2.15
N ILE A 184 -8.17 -0.28 -2.16
CA ILE A 184 -7.37 -0.49 -3.36
C ILE A 184 -7.13 -1.98 -3.62
N LEU A 185 -6.76 -2.77 -2.61
CA LEU A 185 -6.47 -4.20 -2.79
C LEU A 185 -7.73 -5.06 -2.83
N GLY A 186 -8.84 -4.54 -2.29
CA GLY A 186 -10.15 -5.18 -2.35
C GLY A 186 -11.01 -4.74 -3.52
N GLU A 187 -10.63 -3.65 -4.20
CA GLU A 187 -11.45 -2.98 -5.23
C GLU A 187 -12.83 -2.56 -4.68
N GLU A 188 -12.84 -2.05 -3.44
CA GLU A 188 -14.03 -1.67 -2.68
C GLU A 188 -14.09 -0.15 -2.46
N THR A 189 -15.29 0.40 -2.33
CA THR A 189 -15.47 1.80 -1.86
C THR A 189 -15.50 1.86 -0.34
N PRO A 190 -15.19 3.02 0.29
CA PRO A 190 -15.33 3.17 1.74
C PRO A 190 -16.72 2.79 2.26
N ASP A 191 -17.79 3.15 1.55
CA ASP A 191 -19.17 2.82 1.93
C ASP A 191 -19.46 1.31 1.83
N SER A 192 -18.88 0.63 0.83
CA SER A 192 -18.93 -0.82 0.71
C SER A 192 -18.24 -1.47 1.91
N VAL A 193 -17.04 -1.01 2.28
CA VAL A 193 -16.30 -1.50 3.44
C VAL A 193 -17.12 -1.31 4.73
N TYR A 194 -17.67 -0.12 4.95
CA TYR A 194 -18.50 0.19 6.11
C TYR A 194 -19.69 -0.78 6.25
N SER A 195 -20.36 -1.04 5.13
CA SER A 195 -21.53 -1.92 5.06
C SER A 195 -21.14 -3.40 5.24
N HIS A 196 -20.08 -3.83 4.55
CA HIS A 196 -19.61 -5.23 4.53
C HIS A 196 -19.21 -5.71 5.93
N TYR A 197 -18.53 -4.87 6.71
CA TYR A 197 -18.12 -5.20 8.07
C TYR A 197 -19.16 -4.82 9.14
N ASN A 198 -20.38 -4.43 8.73
CA ASN A 198 -21.49 -4.06 9.61
C ASN A 198 -21.09 -3.07 10.73
N LEU A 199 -20.40 -1.99 10.37
CA LEU A 199 -19.81 -1.05 11.33
C LEU A 199 -20.81 -0.01 11.87
N LYS A 200 -22.12 -0.34 11.87
CA LYS A 200 -23.21 0.59 12.22
C LYS A 200 -23.09 1.17 13.62
N GLU A 201 -22.55 0.40 14.57
CA GLU A 201 -22.34 0.84 15.95
C GLU A 201 -21.20 1.88 16.10
N PHE A 202 -20.41 2.11 15.04
CA PHE A 202 -19.27 3.04 15.01
C PHE A 202 -19.46 4.16 13.97
N GLU A 203 -20.70 4.49 13.59
CA GLU A 203 -21.00 5.47 12.53
C GLU A 203 -20.29 6.82 12.76
N LYS A 204 -20.30 7.28 14.01
CA LYS A 204 -19.68 8.56 14.39
C LYS A 204 -18.17 8.51 14.22
N GLU A 205 -17.53 7.50 14.80
CA GLU A 205 -16.08 7.30 14.75
C GLU A 205 -15.60 7.10 13.31
N TRP A 206 -16.32 6.29 12.53
CA TRP A 206 -16.07 6.11 11.10
C TRP A 206 -16.06 7.45 10.36
N SER A 207 -17.10 8.26 10.57
CA SER A 207 -17.25 9.56 9.91
C SER A 207 -16.12 10.53 10.27
N GLU A 208 -15.68 10.56 11.54
CA GLU A 208 -14.56 11.38 12.00
C GLU A 208 -13.21 10.91 11.45
N LEU A 209 -12.99 9.59 11.42
CA LEU A 209 -11.77 8.99 10.91
C LEU A 209 -11.65 9.13 9.39
N ILE A 210 -12.76 9.03 8.63
CA ILE A 210 -12.78 9.30 7.18
C ILE A 210 -12.41 10.76 6.90
N LYS A 211 -12.96 11.73 7.64
CA LYS A 211 -12.57 13.15 7.50
C LYS A 211 -11.08 13.36 7.78
N SER A 212 -10.57 12.73 8.83
CA SER A 212 -9.14 12.77 9.18
C SER A 212 -8.27 12.13 8.09
N SER A 213 -8.72 11.00 7.55
CA SER A 213 -8.08 10.29 6.46
C SER A 213 -7.98 11.17 5.22
N ILE A 214 -9.09 11.77 4.77
CA ILE A 214 -9.09 12.68 3.61
C ILE A 214 -8.05 13.80 3.80
N LYS A 215 -7.99 14.42 4.99
CA LYS A 215 -7.01 15.47 5.29
C LYS A 215 -5.57 14.99 5.13
N ILE A 216 -5.22 13.81 5.65
CA ILE A 216 -3.88 13.21 5.52
C ILE A 216 -3.57 12.93 4.06
N MET A 217 -4.54 12.39 3.32
CA MET A 217 -4.38 11.98 1.93
C MET A 217 -4.14 13.14 0.96
N THR A 218 -4.74 14.31 1.24
CA THR A 218 -4.71 15.49 0.38
C THR A 218 -3.73 16.57 0.84
N GLU A 219 -2.93 16.30 1.88
CA GLU A 219 -1.94 17.25 2.38
C GLU A 219 -0.86 17.53 1.33
N GLU A 220 -0.66 18.81 0.99
CA GLU A 220 0.25 19.22 -0.07
C GLU A 220 1.69 18.77 0.18
N GLU A 221 2.40 18.39 -0.89
CA GLU A 221 3.82 18.05 -0.86
C GLU A 221 4.67 19.26 -1.23
N ASN A 222 5.70 19.55 -0.42
CA ASN A 222 6.74 20.50 -0.80
C ASN A 222 8.02 19.75 -1.13
N ILE A 223 8.05 19.22 -2.34
CA ILE A 223 9.12 18.32 -2.79
C ILE A 223 10.37 19.10 -3.21
N ILE A 224 11.48 18.83 -2.51
CA ILE A 224 12.79 19.41 -2.81
C ILE A 224 13.83 18.34 -3.17
N PRO A 225 14.71 18.58 -4.16
CA PRO A 225 15.82 17.69 -4.44
C PRO A 225 16.94 17.86 -3.40
N ARG A 226 17.37 16.74 -2.81
CA ARG A 226 18.52 16.67 -1.88
C ARG A 226 19.59 15.72 -2.41
N CYS A 227 20.84 16.04 -2.12
CA CYS A 227 21.99 15.19 -2.42
C CYS A 227 21.97 13.92 -1.57
N THR A 228 22.17 12.74 -2.17
CA THR A 228 22.18 11.47 -1.41
C THR A 228 23.35 11.38 -0.41
N LEU A 229 24.47 12.05 -0.71
CA LEU A 229 25.68 12.06 0.11
C LEU A 229 25.61 13.10 1.25
N CYS A 230 25.60 14.39 0.92
CA CYS A 230 25.69 15.47 1.92
C CYS A 230 24.33 16.04 2.36
N LYS A 231 23.22 15.53 1.83
CA LYS A 231 21.83 15.91 2.18
C LYS A 231 21.44 17.39 1.93
N ASN A 232 22.35 18.19 1.38
CA ASN A 232 22.08 19.56 0.97
C ASN A 232 21.07 19.62 -0.18
N ILE A 233 20.31 20.71 -0.24
CA ILE A 233 19.41 21.03 -1.35
C ILE A 233 20.25 21.21 -2.63
N VAL A 234 19.79 20.61 -3.73
CA VAL A 234 20.50 20.64 -5.01
C VAL A 234 19.78 21.56 -5.99
N ASN A 235 20.42 22.66 -6.37
CA ASN A 235 19.94 23.56 -7.41
C ASN A 235 20.71 23.27 -8.72
N GLY A 236 20.34 22.21 -9.45
CA GLY A 236 20.98 21.83 -10.72
C GLY A 236 21.23 20.33 -10.88
N SER A 237 22.13 19.95 -11.79
CA SER A 237 22.42 18.55 -12.12
C SER A 237 23.46 17.86 -11.21
N ARG A 238 24.22 18.63 -10.41
CA ARG A 238 25.19 18.11 -9.44
C ARG A 238 25.14 18.91 -8.14
N CYS A 239 25.40 18.24 -7.03
CA CYS A 239 25.59 18.87 -5.74
C CYS A 239 26.98 19.52 -5.65
N SER A 240 27.13 20.53 -4.78
CA SER A 240 28.41 21.18 -4.47
C SER A 240 29.48 20.21 -3.93
N CYS A 241 29.08 19.07 -3.36
CA CYS A 241 30.01 18.00 -2.95
C CYS A 241 30.49 17.10 -4.11
N GLY A 242 30.13 17.39 -5.36
CA GLY A 242 30.52 16.63 -6.54
C GLY A 242 29.63 15.41 -6.85
N ASN A 243 28.79 14.98 -5.90
CA ASN A 243 27.83 13.89 -6.12
C ASN A 243 26.70 14.31 -7.07
N SER A 244 26.34 13.44 -8.01
CA SER A 244 25.23 13.65 -8.96
C SER A 244 23.94 12.97 -8.52
N GLU A 245 24.01 12.09 -7.52
CA GLU A 245 22.86 11.33 -7.11
C GLU A 245 21.96 12.13 -6.15
N ILE A 246 20.68 12.25 -6.50
CA ILE A 246 19.67 12.99 -5.73
C ILE A 246 18.51 12.09 -5.27
N PHE A 247 17.87 12.48 -4.17
CA PHE A 247 16.57 11.99 -3.73
C PHE A 247 15.65 13.18 -3.46
N TYR A 248 14.34 12.95 -3.47
CA TYR A 248 13.34 13.99 -3.29
C TYR A 248 12.79 13.94 -1.87
N ASP A 249 12.95 15.01 -1.12
CA ASP A 249 12.46 15.15 0.25
C ASP A 249 11.22 16.06 0.31
N ASP A 250 10.47 16.03 1.41
CA ASP A 250 9.22 16.79 1.56
C ASP A 250 9.38 17.67 2.80
N LEU A 251 9.47 18.98 2.59
CA LEU A 251 9.69 19.94 3.66
C LEU A 251 8.49 20.10 4.59
N ASN A 252 7.32 19.68 4.16
CA ASN A 252 6.10 19.75 4.98
C ASN A 252 6.06 18.63 6.03
N ILE A 253 7.08 17.76 6.08
CA ILE A 253 7.16 16.58 6.93
C ILE A 253 8.16 16.77 8.06
#